data_AF-A0A8G1RGE3-F1
#
_entry.id   AF-A0A8G1RGE3-F1
#
_cell.length_a   1.000
_cell.length_b   1.000
_cell.length_c   1.000
_cell.angle_alpha   90.00
_cell.angle_beta   90.00
_cell.angle_gamma   90.00
#
_symmetry.space_group_name_H-M   'P 1'
#
loop_
_entity.id
_entity.type
_entity.pdbx_description
1 polymer ?
#
loop_
_entity_poly.entity_id
_entity_poly.type
_entity_poly.pdbx_seq_one_letter_code
_entity_poly.pdbx_strand_id
1 'polypeptide(L)'
;MAKMYVTEIVRLDPYGPYLLGGWSVGGILAFEAARLLRELNRVVQGLFLIDAPCPGTIPPLSQDTIQLLDRLGVITSKELQPQPRPQLQQQWRRPGREESIRAHFMGTIQALKTYNPLSTREDDAYDAPPPPKCLTLWASDGVWETIEKAKGAAAAASMRNYD
;
A
#
# COMPACT_ATOMS: atom_id res chain seq x y z
N MET A 1 -8.67 10.97 -0.36
CA MET A 1 -8.43 9.88 0.60
C MET A 1 -7.55 10.33 1.76
N ALA A 2 -6.29 10.72 1.53
CA ALA A 2 -5.37 11.11 2.61
C ALA A 2 -5.92 12.16 3.59
N LYS A 3 -6.59 13.22 3.12
CA LYS A 3 -7.25 14.21 4.00
C LYS A 3 -8.22 13.58 5.02
N MET A 4 -9.03 12.60 4.60
CA MET A 4 -9.96 11.90 5.51
C MET A 4 -9.20 11.11 6.57
N TYR A 5 -8.07 10.49 6.21
CA TYR A 5 -7.22 9.79 7.18
C TYR A 5 -6.56 10.75 8.15
N VAL A 6 -6.07 11.90 7.68
CA VAL A 6 -5.50 12.94 8.54
C VAL A 6 -6.53 13.46 9.53
N THR A 7 -7.76 13.74 9.09
CA THR A 7 -8.86 14.12 10.00
C THR A 7 -9.04 13.07 11.10
N GLU A 8 -9.04 11.80 10.75
CA GLU A 8 -9.25 10.72 11.72
C GLU A 8 -8.03 10.50 12.64
N ILE A 9 -6.81 10.59 12.10
CA ILE A 9 -5.57 10.52 12.88
C ILE A 9 -5.55 11.63 13.93
N VAL A 10 -5.80 12.88 13.53
CA VAL A 10 -5.81 14.03 14.45
C VAL A 10 -6.96 13.94 15.46
N ARG A 11 -8.10 13.36 15.07
CA ARG A 11 -9.22 13.12 15.99
C ARG A 11 -8.86 12.13 17.10
N LEU A 12 -8.09 11.09 16.77
CA LEU A 12 -7.68 10.03 17.70
C LEU A 12 -6.46 10.41 18.53
N ASP A 13 -5.47 11.06 17.91
CA ASP A 13 -4.27 11.59 18.54
C ASP A 13 -4.00 13.01 18.02
N PRO A 14 -4.42 14.05 18.77
CA PRO A 14 -4.25 15.43 18.35
C PRO A 14 -2.80 15.95 18.39
N TYR A 15 -1.85 15.23 19.01
CA TYR A 15 -0.54 15.77 19.40
C TYR A 15 0.64 15.11 18.68
N GLY A 16 0.63 13.80 18.46
CA GLY A 16 1.77 13.07 17.89
C GLY A 16 2.97 12.97 18.86
N PRO A 17 4.22 12.83 18.37
CA PRO A 17 4.63 12.77 16.96
C PRO A 17 4.14 11.50 16.27
N TYR A 18 3.91 11.57 14.96
CA TYR A 18 3.35 10.45 14.20
C TYR A 18 4.44 9.57 13.58
N LEU A 19 4.17 8.26 13.60
CA LEU A 19 4.84 7.28 12.76
C LEU A 19 3.82 6.76 11.77
N LEU A 20 4.09 6.96 10.48
CA LEU A 20 3.18 6.60 9.41
C LEU A 20 3.84 5.60 8.49
N GLY A 21 3.04 4.74 7.88
CA GLY A 21 3.55 3.82 6.89
C GLY A 21 2.46 3.10 6.15
N GLY A 22 2.87 2.47 5.06
CA GLY A 22 1.95 1.68 4.27
C GLY A 22 2.65 0.88 3.19
N TRP A 23 1.95 -0.16 2.77
CA TRP A 23 2.36 -1.02 1.68
C TRP A 23 1.69 -0.60 0.38
N SER A 24 2.44 -0.63 -0.73
CA SER A 24 1.94 -0.30 -2.06
C SER A 24 1.25 1.08 -2.07
N VAL A 25 0.00 1.18 -2.52
CA VAL A 25 -0.78 2.43 -2.49
C VAL A 25 -0.92 3.01 -1.08
N GLY A 26 -0.94 2.15 -0.05
CA GLY A 26 -0.93 2.61 1.34
C GLY A 26 0.29 3.47 1.66
N GLY A 27 1.45 3.19 1.07
CA GLY A 27 2.67 4.00 1.25
C GLY A 27 2.54 5.38 0.62
N ILE A 28 1.92 5.48 -0.56
CA ILE A 28 1.62 6.76 -1.23
C ILE A 28 0.66 7.60 -0.37
N LEU A 29 -0.39 6.96 0.17
CA LEU A 29 -1.35 7.60 1.06
C LEU A 29 -0.71 8.04 2.38
N ALA A 30 0.22 7.24 2.93
CA ALA A 30 0.99 7.59 4.11
C ALA A 30 1.92 8.79 3.87
N PHE A 31 2.57 8.86 2.70
CA PHE A 31 3.37 10.01 2.30
C PHE A 31 2.53 11.29 2.22
N GLU A 32 1.38 11.24 1.54
CA GLU A 32 0.49 12.40 1.43
C GLU A 32 -0.09 12.80 2.80
N ALA A 33 -0.43 11.82 3.65
CA ALA A 33 -0.87 12.10 5.02
C ALA A 33 0.24 12.77 5.85
N ALA A 34 1.50 12.34 5.70
CA ALA A 34 2.64 12.96 6.38
C ALA A 34 2.81 14.43 5.95
N ARG A 35 2.70 14.70 4.65
CA ARG A 35 2.75 16.06 4.10
C ARG A 35 1.64 16.95 4.66
N LEU A 36 0.40 16.48 4.65
CA LEU A 36 -0.76 17.20 5.18
C LEU A 36 -0.66 17.44 6.69
N LEU A 37 -0.11 16.50 7.47
CA LEU A 37 0.13 16.69 8.90
C LEU A 37 1.21 17.76 9.17
N ARG A 38 2.26 17.81 8.34
CA ARG A 38 3.27 18.87 8.42
C ARG A 38 2.69 20.25 8.11
N GLU A 39 1.80 20.37 7.13
CA GLU A 39 1.06 21.62 6.86
C GLU A 39 0.20 22.09 8.06
N LEU A 40 -0.20 21.16 8.93
CA LEU A 40 -0.90 21.44 10.18
C LEU A 40 0.05 21.67 11.37
N ASN A 41 1.34 21.90 11.10
CA ASN A 41 2.40 22.04 12.11
C ASN A 41 2.48 20.85 13.08
N ARG A 42 2.21 19.63 12.57
CA ARG A 42 2.36 18.40 13.34
C ARG A 42 3.63 17.65 12.93
N VAL A 43 4.32 17.09 13.94
CA VAL A 43 5.56 16.36 13.73
C VAL A 43 5.26 14.95 13.25
N VAL A 44 5.85 14.58 12.11
CA VAL A 44 5.91 13.19 11.64
C VAL A 44 7.36 12.74 11.79
N GLN A 45 7.61 11.83 12.72
CA GLN A 45 8.97 11.43 13.05
C GLN A 45 9.53 10.42 12.04
N GLY A 46 8.65 9.57 11.48
CA GLY A 46 9.04 8.47 10.61
C GLY A 46 7.98 8.13 9.57
N LEU A 47 8.46 7.77 8.38
CA LEU A 47 7.66 7.29 7.27
C LEU A 47 8.20 5.94 6.77
N PHE A 48 7.38 4.89 6.82
CA PHE A 48 7.72 3.55 6.37
C PHE A 48 7.03 3.23 5.04
N LEU A 49 7.81 3.07 3.97
CA LEU A 49 7.31 2.78 2.63
C LEU A 49 7.65 1.33 2.28
N ILE A 50 6.63 0.48 2.21
CA ILE A 50 6.80 -0.94 1.90
C ILE A 50 6.38 -1.13 0.45
N ASP A 51 7.33 -1.41 -0.41
CA ASP A 51 7.16 -1.70 -1.84
C ASP A 51 6.18 -0.73 -2.52
N ALA A 52 6.37 0.56 -2.22
CA ALA A 52 5.45 1.63 -2.56
C ALA A 52 6.13 2.56 -3.60
N PRO A 53 5.75 2.48 -4.88
CA PRO A 53 6.41 3.25 -5.92
C PRO A 53 6.09 4.74 -5.81
N CYS A 54 7.04 5.58 -6.23
CA CYS A 54 6.78 7.01 -6.40
C CYS A 54 5.78 7.21 -7.57
N PRO A 55 4.65 7.89 -7.36
CA PRO A 55 3.70 8.17 -8.45
C PRO A 55 4.40 8.88 -9.62
N GLY A 56 4.12 8.44 -10.84
CA GLY A 56 4.73 9.00 -12.06
C GLY A 56 6.06 8.37 -12.48
N THR A 57 6.65 7.49 -11.66
CA THR A 57 7.92 6.80 -12.00
C THR A 57 7.74 5.44 -12.67
N ILE A 58 6.57 4.80 -12.51
CA ILE A 58 6.26 3.47 -13.05
C ILE A 58 4.96 3.54 -13.85
N PRO A 59 4.86 2.86 -15.01
CA PRO A 59 3.60 2.78 -15.75
C PRO A 59 2.48 2.15 -14.90
N PRO A 60 1.21 2.45 -15.20
CA PRO A 60 0.09 1.80 -14.55
C PRO A 60 0.18 0.27 -14.66
N LEU A 61 -0.30 -0.42 -13.62
CA LEU A 61 -0.42 -1.88 -13.62
C LEU A 61 -1.20 -2.35 -14.86
N SER A 62 -0.64 -3.32 -15.58
CA SER A 62 -1.32 -3.94 -16.72
C SER A 62 -2.52 -4.77 -16.26
N GLN A 63 -3.50 -4.94 -17.16
CA GLN A 63 -4.69 -5.75 -16.86
C GLN A 63 -4.31 -7.19 -16.49
N ASP A 64 -3.32 -7.77 -17.16
CA ASP A 64 -2.84 -9.13 -16.88
C ASP A 64 -2.21 -9.25 -15.49
N THR A 65 -1.45 -8.23 -15.08
CA THR A 65 -0.88 -8.19 -13.72
C THR A 65 -1.98 -8.08 -12.67
N ILE A 66 -3.01 -7.25 -12.91
CA ILE A 66 -4.15 -7.13 -12.00
C ILE A 66 -4.90 -8.47 -11.86
N GLN A 67 -5.16 -9.15 -12.99
CA GLN A 67 -5.81 -10.47 -12.98
C GLN A 67 -4.97 -11.50 -12.23
N LEU A 68 -3.66 -11.48 -12.44
CA LEU A 68 -2.75 -12.37 -11.73
C LEU A 68 -2.75 -12.12 -10.22
N LEU A 69 -2.61 -10.85 -9.80
CA LEU A 69 -2.63 -10.48 -8.39
C LEU A 69 -3.94 -10.88 -7.71
N ASP A 70 -5.07 -10.75 -8.41
CA ASP A 70 -6.34 -11.22 -7.88
C ASP A 70 -6.40 -12.74 -7.75
N ARG A 71 -5.94 -13.48 -8.78
CA ARG A 71 -5.87 -14.95 -8.74
C ARG A 71 -4.96 -15.48 -7.64
N LEU A 72 -3.87 -14.77 -7.36
CA LEU A 72 -2.96 -15.06 -6.24
C LEU A 72 -3.51 -14.62 -4.88
N GLY A 73 -4.70 -14.00 -4.86
CA GLY A 73 -5.31 -13.51 -3.63
C GLY A 73 -4.60 -12.28 -3.06
N VAL A 74 -3.76 -11.57 -3.80
CA VAL A 74 -3.14 -10.32 -3.31
C VAL A 74 -4.19 -9.22 -3.15
N ILE A 75 -5.20 -9.20 -4.02
CA ILE A 75 -6.29 -8.20 -4.00
C ILE A 75 -7.44 -8.65 -3.10
N THR A 76 -7.96 -9.86 -3.30
CA THR A 76 -9.19 -10.35 -2.65
C THR A 76 -8.96 -11.39 -1.55
N SER A 77 -7.70 -11.81 -1.36
CA SER A 77 -7.20 -12.90 -0.49
C SER A 77 -8.24 -13.72 0.25
N LYS A 78 -8.47 -14.99 -0.09
CA LYS A 78 -9.29 -15.90 0.73
C LYS A 78 -8.51 -16.51 1.90
N GLU A 79 -7.19 -16.59 1.81
CA GLU A 79 -6.36 -17.46 2.68
C GLU A 79 -5.56 -16.68 3.76
N LEU A 80 -5.16 -15.43 3.51
CA LEU A 80 -4.43 -14.60 4.49
C LEU A 80 -5.35 -13.87 5.48
N GLN A 81 -6.65 -14.19 5.49
CA GLN A 81 -7.58 -13.42 6.29
C GLN A 81 -7.59 -13.92 7.75
N PRO A 82 -7.13 -13.13 8.75
CA PRO A 82 -7.32 -13.48 10.15
C PRO A 82 -8.82 -13.67 10.41
N GLN A 83 -9.18 -14.68 11.21
CA GLN A 83 -10.57 -14.89 11.66
C GLN A 83 -11.12 -13.54 12.15
N PRO A 84 -12.14 -12.98 11.49
CA PRO A 84 -12.61 -11.65 11.82
C PRO A 84 -13.19 -11.73 13.23
N ARG A 85 -13.03 -10.64 14.00
CA ARG A 85 -13.65 -10.54 15.32
C ARG A 85 -15.12 -10.95 15.21
N PRO A 86 -15.69 -11.67 16.19
CA PRO A 86 -17.06 -12.20 16.10
C PRO A 86 -18.10 -11.17 15.62
N GLN A 87 -17.96 -9.91 16.06
CA GLN A 87 -18.83 -8.79 15.70
C GLN A 87 -18.80 -8.42 14.20
N LEU A 88 -17.70 -8.70 13.51
CA LEU A 88 -17.51 -8.37 12.09
C LEU A 88 -17.82 -9.56 11.16
N GLN A 89 -18.02 -10.77 11.69
CA GLN A 89 -18.23 -11.99 10.89
C GLN A 89 -19.39 -11.86 9.89
N GLN A 90 -20.52 -11.26 10.30
CA GLN A 90 -21.67 -11.08 9.41
C GLN A 90 -21.36 -10.13 8.25
N GLN A 91 -20.64 -9.02 8.50
CA GLN A 91 -20.21 -8.09 7.46
C GLN A 91 -19.21 -8.75 6.51
N TRP A 92 -18.37 -9.62 7.06
CA TRP A 92 -17.31 -10.31 6.35
C TRP A 92 -17.81 -11.37 5.36
N ARG A 93 -18.95 -12.01 5.65
CA ARG A 93 -19.60 -13.03 4.82
C ARG A 93 -20.61 -12.45 3.83
N ARG A 94 -20.72 -11.12 3.72
CA ARG A 94 -21.70 -10.49 2.81
C ARG A 94 -21.44 -10.89 1.35
N PRO A 95 -22.47 -11.31 0.61
CA PRO A 95 -22.39 -11.48 -0.84
C PRO A 95 -21.86 -10.20 -1.51
N GLY A 96 -21.00 -10.35 -2.53
CA GLY A 96 -20.43 -9.20 -3.25
C GLY A 96 -19.24 -8.51 -2.58
N ARG A 97 -18.73 -9.04 -1.45
CA ARG A 97 -17.54 -8.47 -0.78
C ARG A 97 -16.30 -8.46 -1.68
N GLU A 98 -16.00 -9.57 -2.34
CA GLU A 98 -14.82 -9.68 -3.23
C GLU A 98 -14.90 -8.66 -4.37
N GLU A 99 -16.09 -8.51 -4.96
CA GLU A 99 -16.35 -7.51 -5.98
C GLU A 99 -16.15 -6.09 -5.45
N SER A 100 -16.62 -5.82 -4.22
CA SER A 100 -16.42 -4.53 -3.57
C SER A 100 -14.94 -4.24 -3.28
N ILE A 101 -14.17 -5.26 -2.88
CA ILE A 101 -12.72 -5.14 -2.66
C ILE A 101 -11.99 -4.88 -3.99
N ARG A 102 -12.35 -5.59 -5.04
CA ARG A 102 -11.81 -5.38 -6.40
C ARG A 102 -12.13 -3.98 -6.91
N ALA A 103 -13.38 -3.55 -6.78
CA ALA A 103 -13.82 -2.22 -7.15
C ALA A 103 -13.08 -1.14 -6.35
N HIS A 104 -12.87 -1.35 -5.04
CA HIS A 104 -12.07 -0.45 -4.20
C HIS A 104 -10.62 -0.36 -4.67
N PHE A 105 -9.99 -1.50 -4.96
CA PHE A 105 -8.63 -1.55 -5.49
C PHE A 105 -8.53 -0.81 -6.84
N MET A 106 -9.44 -1.07 -7.78
CA MET A 106 -9.49 -0.36 -9.08
C MET A 106 -9.71 1.14 -8.93
N GLY A 107 -10.66 1.55 -8.09
CA GLY A 107 -10.93 2.96 -7.81
C GLY A 107 -9.73 3.69 -7.21
N THR A 108 -8.97 2.99 -6.36
CA THR A 108 -7.75 3.52 -5.75
C THR A 108 -6.64 3.74 -6.77
N ILE A 109 -6.39 2.76 -7.66
CA ILE A 109 -5.43 2.91 -8.76
C ILE A 109 -5.84 4.04 -9.70
N GLN A 110 -7.13 4.17 -10.01
CA GLN A 110 -7.63 5.25 -10.86
C GLN A 110 -7.44 6.64 -10.23
N ALA A 111 -7.67 6.77 -8.92
CA ALA A 111 -7.47 8.03 -8.20
C ALA A 111 -6.00 8.47 -8.17
N LEU A 112 -5.05 7.53 -8.19
CA LEU A 112 -3.62 7.83 -8.23
C LEU A 112 -3.17 8.42 -9.57
N LYS A 113 -3.87 8.15 -10.69
CA LYS A 113 -3.47 8.65 -12.01
C LYS A 113 -3.44 10.18 -12.09
N THR A 114 -4.23 10.86 -11.27
CA THR A 114 -4.29 12.33 -11.23
C THR A 114 -3.53 12.92 -10.05
N TYR A 115 -2.88 12.09 -9.23
CA TYR A 115 -2.11 12.54 -8.08
C TYR A 115 -0.69 12.88 -8.52
N ASN A 116 -0.28 14.13 -8.25
CA ASN A 116 1.09 14.58 -8.41
C ASN A 116 1.68 14.86 -7.02
N PRO A 117 2.67 14.08 -6.55
CA PRO A 117 3.24 14.28 -5.23
C PRO A 117 3.98 15.61 -5.17
N LEU A 118 3.68 16.41 -4.16
CA LEU A 118 4.45 17.60 -3.86
C LEU A 118 5.65 17.20 -3.02
N SER A 119 6.80 17.84 -3.32
CA SER A 119 7.98 17.70 -2.48
C SER A 119 7.68 18.19 -1.06
N THR A 120 8.46 17.70 -0.11
CA THR A 120 8.32 18.06 1.31
C THR A 120 9.64 18.65 1.82
N ARG A 121 10.21 19.58 1.05
CA ARG A 121 11.52 20.19 1.32
C ARG A 121 11.48 21.01 2.62
N GLU A 122 12.67 21.35 3.10
CA GLU A 122 12.85 22.19 4.30
C GLU A 122 12.43 23.66 4.04
N ASP A 123 12.41 24.11 2.78
CA ASP A 123 12.01 25.45 2.36
C ASP A 123 10.50 25.66 2.20
N ASP A 124 9.68 24.62 2.41
CA ASP A 124 8.24 24.64 2.10
C ASP A 124 7.40 25.50 3.09
N ALA A 125 7.95 25.88 4.24
CA ALA A 125 7.52 27.00 5.10
C ALA A 125 8.52 27.16 6.25
N TYR A 126 8.87 28.41 6.63
CA TYR A 126 9.88 28.71 7.65
C TYR A 126 9.59 28.08 9.04
N ASP A 127 8.32 27.74 9.31
CA ASP A 127 7.83 27.16 10.58
C ASP A 127 7.38 25.69 10.48
N ALA A 128 7.47 25.06 9.31
CA ALA A 128 7.03 23.67 9.17
C ALA A 128 7.98 22.72 9.92
N PRO A 129 7.45 21.67 10.58
CA PRO A 129 8.29 20.62 11.14
C PRO A 129 9.22 20.00 10.09
N PRO A 130 10.40 19.50 10.49
CA PRO A 130 11.34 18.88 9.57
C PRO A 130 10.70 17.69 8.83
N PRO A 131 11.20 17.33 7.64
CA PRO A 131 10.73 16.15 6.92
C PRO A 131 10.94 14.86 7.75
N PRO A 132 10.03 13.88 7.63
CA PRO A 132 10.15 12.63 8.36
C PRO A 132 11.36 11.82 7.91
N LYS A 133 11.95 11.04 8.82
CA LYS A 133 12.93 10.02 8.45
C LYS A 133 12.23 8.91 7.66
N CYS A 134 12.71 8.62 6.45
CA CYS A 134 12.10 7.61 5.59
C CYS A 134 12.85 6.28 5.67
N LEU A 135 12.12 5.18 5.86
CA LEU A 135 12.61 3.82 5.67
C LEU A 135 11.85 3.19 4.51
N THR A 136 12.57 2.61 3.55
CA THR A 136 11.99 1.90 2.42
C THR A 136 12.32 0.41 2.51
N LEU A 137 11.33 -0.44 2.21
CA LEU A 137 11.50 -1.88 2.04
C LEU A 137 11.05 -2.23 0.63
N TRP A 138 11.95 -2.68 -0.23
CA TRP A 138 11.64 -3.03 -1.61
C TRP A 138 11.57 -4.54 -1.79
N ALA A 139 10.57 -5.01 -2.54
CA ALA A 139 10.61 -6.38 -3.04
C ALA A 139 11.81 -6.54 -3.98
N SER A 140 12.58 -7.61 -3.81
CA SER A 140 13.73 -7.88 -4.66
C SER A 140 13.33 -8.38 -6.05
N ASP A 141 12.15 -9.00 -6.14
CA ASP A 141 11.63 -9.65 -7.35
C ASP A 141 10.20 -9.19 -7.63
N GLY A 142 9.87 -9.06 -8.91
CA GLY A 142 8.50 -8.83 -9.37
C GLY A 142 7.62 -10.09 -9.27
N VAL A 143 6.30 -9.90 -9.36
CA VAL A 143 5.34 -11.03 -9.30
C VAL A 143 5.56 -12.04 -10.43
N TRP A 144 5.86 -11.58 -11.64
CA TRP A 144 6.10 -12.44 -12.80
C TRP A 144 7.40 -13.24 -12.65
N GLU A 145 8.48 -12.56 -12.25
CA GLU A 145 9.78 -13.20 -11.96
C GLU A 145 9.65 -14.26 -10.86
N THR A 146 8.89 -13.96 -9.80
CA THR A 146 8.64 -14.89 -8.70
C THR A 146 7.96 -16.17 -9.19
N ILE A 147 6.96 -16.04 -10.07
CA ILE A 147 6.26 -17.19 -10.67
C ILE A 147 7.19 -18.00 -11.57
N GLU A 148 8.00 -17.34 -12.39
CA GLU A 148 8.95 -18.01 -13.28
C GLU A 148 10.01 -18.79 -12.49
N LYS A 149 10.59 -18.18 -11.44
CA LYS A 149 11.52 -18.85 -10.53
C LYS A 149 10.87 -20.06 -9.86
N ALA A 150 9.62 -19.93 -9.39
CA ALA A 150 8.88 -21.02 -8.76
C ALA A 150 8.64 -22.19 -9.73
N LYS A 151 8.28 -21.91 -10.99
CA LYS A 151 8.11 -22.92 -12.04
C LYS A 151 9.43 -23.65 -12.33
N GLY A 152 10.53 -22.90 -12.46
CA GLY A 152 11.85 -23.48 -12.70
C GLY A 152 12.31 -24.40 -11.57
N ALA A 153 12.09 -23.99 -10.32
CA ALA A 153 12.40 -24.80 -9.15
C ALA A 153 11.58 -26.10 -9.10
N ALA A 154 10.28 -26.04 -9.43
CA ALA A 154 9.41 -27.22 -9.48
C ALA A 154 9.83 -28.23 -10.56
N ALA A 155 10.21 -27.75 -11.75
CA ALA A 155 10.72 -28.60 -12.83
C ALA A 155 12.06 -29.28 -12.46
N ALA A 156 12.96 -28.56 -11.78
CA ALA A 156 14.23 -29.12 -11.30
C ALA A 156 14.06 -30.13 -10.15
N ALA A 157 12.95 -30.05 -9.40
CA ALA A 157 12.60 -31.01 -8.35
C ALA A 157 11.95 -32.28 -8.92
N SER A 158 11.15 -32.19 -9.98
CA SER A 158 10.53 -33.36 -10.62
C SER A 158 11.53 -34.23 -11.37
N MET A 159 12.55 -33.64 -12.00
CA MET A 159 13.63 -34.39 -12.67
C MET A 159 14.51 -35.19 -11.70
N ARG A 160 14.72 -34.69 -10.48
CA ARG A 160 15.51 -35.37 -9.44
C ARG A 160 14.82 -36.57 -8.79
N ASN A 161 13.53 -36.77 -9.02
CA ASN A 161 12.76 -37.90 -8.48
C ASN A 161 12.63 -39.06 -9.48
N TYR A 162 13.32 -39.00 -10.63
CA TYR A 162 13.32 -40.03 -11.68
C TYR A 162 14.70 -40.69 -11.89
N ASP A 163 15.70 -40.33 -11.08
CA ASP A 163 17.02 -40.98 -10.99
C ASP A 163 17.10 -41.86 -9.73
#